data_AF-A0A932LS76-F1
#
_entry.id   AF-A0A932LS76-F1
#
_cell.length_a   1.000
_cell.length_b   1.000
_cell.length_c   1.000
_cell.angle_alpha   90.00
_cell.angle_beta   90.00
_cell.angle_gamma   90.00
#
_symmetry.space_group_name_H-M   'P 1'
#
loop_
_entity.id
_entity.type
_entity.pdbx_description
1 polymer ?
#
loop_
_entity_poly.entity_id
_entity_poly.type
_entity_poly.pdbx_seq_one_letter_code
_entity_poly.pdbx_strand_id
1 'polypeptide(L)'
;MAERTEMSENPLNVIIFSSVPPRQVARIIARIRRDAPEARVTGVLYERRPAKTLKQRIENWRKKMKRFAYWKYVAHRVGATIGRHAYNVLESVIRIIHAAPKYPNGKTGYGLDDLGETCKQIGAELLVTRDIHSEEALAFVRRVNADLGLVFGTRILKPVLYNIPPQGSINIHKRKVPDYRGGGAVGLWELLDDQTEIGVTVHRVEAKVDVGGVIRSATIPIEPYDDLESLALKADVVGSDLIVAAIRDFALGNVKESPQSGTGKTLRSPVAEDFLQMKKQLAARRKGYGNPYRRPRWKLLAKSLLFAIPVAIRNRKHKRQRDFPVMILYHHLVSDRPHRFGVGTAYFLRQVNYLLRHYRVVSLREAVRLIREGPVTVPTVAITFDDGYADNFVNLRAVSEETGVSIGYFVATEHIAKGKEFAHDELFNEHGFPPNTWNQLEVMRHSGYELASHTRNHADCGSTEEAFLQSEIAGSLEDFKQMLGPTAHFSFPYGLSKNISPRAAEIACSHYENVFSAYGGGNLRSEPQRIMKRGNFPFTVWELELQLQSVLRQARPEEPYLKK
;
A
#
# COMPACT_ATOMS: atom_id res chain seq x y z
N MET A 1 -7.81 -22.96 -18.13
CA MET A 1 -8.91 -23.66 -17.43
C MET A 1 -8.71 -23.43 -15.95
N ALA A 2 -9.69 -22.85 -15.26
CA ALA A 2 -9.61 -22.68 -13.81
C ALA A 2 -9.92 -24.03 -13.17
N GLU A 3 -8.91 -24.67 -12.57
CA GLU A 3 -9.15 -25.76 -11.63
C GLU A 3 -10.09 -25.23 -10.55
N ARG A 4 -11.29 -25.81 -10.48
CA ARG A 4 -12.11 -25.71 -9.27
C ARG A 4 -11.26 -26.35 -8.18
N THR A 5 -10.74 -25.52 -7.27
CA THR A 5 -10.11 -25.97 -6.05
C THR A 5 -11.14 -26.85 -5.34
N GLU A 6 -10.95 -28.17 -5.36
CA GLU A 6 -11.73 -29.08 -4.55
C GLU A 6 -11.59 -28.62 -3.11
N MET A 7 -12.71 -28.16 -2.54
CA MET A 7 -12.74 -27.81 -1.12
C MET A 7 -12.35 -29.07 -0.36
N SER A 8 -11.32 -28.97 0.49
CA SER A 8 -11.00 -29.99 1.49
C SER A 8 -12.29 -30.50 2.12
N GLU A 9 -12.48 -31.82 2.18
CA GLU A 9 -13.67 -32.45 2.77
C GLU A 9 -13.90 -32.00 4.23
N ASN A 10 -12.88 -31.44 4.88
CA ASN A 10 -13.00 -30.81 6.19
C ASN A 10 -12.07 -29.58 6.32
N PRO A 11 -12.53 -28.35 6.03
CA PRO A 11 -11.70 -27.15 6.12
C PRO A 11 -11.46 -26.76 7.59
N LEU A 12 -10.26 -26.23 7.88
CA LEU A 12 -9.95 -25.68 9.20
C LEU A 12 -10.82 -24.46 9.50
N ASN A 13 -11.65 -24.52 10.54
CA ASN A 13 -12.50 -23.42 10.94
C ASN A 13 -11.72 -22.43 11.82
N VAL A 14 -11.69 -21.16 11.42
CA VAL A 14 -10.93 -20.10 12.08
C VAL A 14 -11.86 -19.05 12.65
N ILE A 15 -11.64 -18.67 13.92
CA ILE A 15 -12.28 -17.51 14.53
C ILE A 15 -11.27 -16.37 14.72
N ILE A 16 -11.64 -15.15 14.34
CA ILE A 16 -10.78 -13.97 14.44
C ILE A 16 -11.15 -13.14 15.68
N PHE A 17 -10.18 -12.87 16.55
CA PHE A 17 -10.28 -11.95 17.67
C PHE A 17 -9.61 -10.62 17.31
N SER A 18 -10.38 -9.53 17.22
CA SER A 18 -9.84 -8.27 16.70
C SER A 18 -10.42 -7.01 17.36
N SER A 19 -9.64 -5.95 17.36
CA SER A 19 -10.08 -4.57 17.62
C SER A 19 -9.49 -3.56 16.61
N VAL A 20 -8.81 -4.06 15.57
CA VAL A 20 -8.21 -3.23 14.50
C VAL A 20 -9.31 -2.67 13.59
N PRO A 21 -9.03 -1.65 12.76
CA PRO A 21 -10.03 -1.10 11.85
C PRO A 21 -10.76 -2.19 11.05
N PRO A 22 -12.10 -2.15 10.90
CA PRO A 22 -12.87 -3.22 10.27
C PRO A 22 -12.39 -3.60 8.85
N ARG A 23 -11.85 -2.62 8.11
CA ARG A 23 -11.23 -2.84 6.79
C ARG A 23 -10.07 -3.82 6.82
N GLN A 24 -9.22 -3.76 7.86
CA GLN A 24 -8.08 -4.67 7.99
C GLN A 24 -8.56 -6.10 8.29
N VAL A 25 -9.63 -6.25 9.09
CA VAL A 25 -10.27 -7.54 9.32
C VAL A 25 -10.84 -8.12 8.03
N ALA A 26 -11.55 -7.30 7.24
CA ALA A 26 -12.07 -7.72 5.94
C ALA A 26 -10.96 -8.15 4.95
N ARG A 27 -9.82 -7.46 4.95
CA ARG A 27 -8.65 -7.85 4.13
C ARG A 27 -8.06 -9.19 4.54
N ILE A 28 -7.84 -9.41 5.84
CA ILE A 28 -7.27 -10.70 6.27
C ILE A 28 -8.25 -11.85 6.02
N ILE A 29 -9.56 -11.62 6.14
CA ILE A 29 -10.61 -12.57 5.73
C ILE A 29 -10.48 -12.90 4.24
N ALA A 30 -10.40 -11.88 3.36
CA ALA A 30 -10.26 -12.09 1.92
C ALA A 30 -8.96 -12.82 1.57
N ARG A 31 -7.88 -12.53 2.29
CA ARG A 31 -6.58 -13.20 2.18
C ARG A 31 -6.64 -14.67 2.56
N ILE A 32 -7.22 -15.01 3.71
CA ILE A 32 -7.37 -16.40 4.14
C ILE A 32 -8.17 -17.19 3.11
N ARG A 33 -9.33 -16.66 2.67
CA ARG A 33 -10.19 -17.33 1.69
C ARG A 33 -9.49 -17.57 0.34
N ARG A 34 -8.64 -16.64 -0.10
CA ARG A 34 -7.97 -16.71 -1.40
C ARG A 34 -6.71 -17.58 -1.35
N ASP A 35 -5.89 -17.38 -0.33
CA ASP A 35 -4.52 -17.88 -0.28
C ASP A 35 -4.37 -19.13 0.62
N ALA A 36 -5.40 -19.46 1.42
CA ALA A 36 -5.51 -20.66 2.25
C ALA A 36 -6.90 -21.32 2.07
N PRO A 37 -7.24 -21.82 0.86
CA PRO A 37 -8.55 -22.45 0.57
C PRO A 37 -8.89 -23.65 1.47
N GLU A 38 -7.89 -24.26 2.10
CA GLU A 38 -8.02 -25.31 3.12
C GLU A 38 -8.56 -24.82 4.48
N ALA A 39 -8.75 -23.51 4.65
CA ALA A 39 -9.30 -22.90 5.86
C ALA A 39 -10.51 -22.00 5.56
N ARG A 40 -11.40 -21.88 6.54
CA ARG A 40 -12.60 -21.03 6.47
C ARG A 40 -12.73 -20.19 7.73
N VAL A 41 -12.97 -18.89 7.57
CA VAL A 41 -13.35 -18.03 8.69
C VAL A 41 -14.81 -18.29 9.03
N THR A 42 -15.09 -18.76 10.25
CA THR A 42 -16.47 -19.06 10.72
C THR A 42 -17.00 -18.00 11.68
N GLY A 43 -16.12 -17.21 12.30
CA GLY A 43 -16.55 -16.13 13.17
C GLY A 43 -15.54 -15.00 13.33
N VAL A 44 -16.07 -13.83 13.67
CA VAL A 44 -15.31 -12.65 14.08
C VAL A 44 -15.85 -12.16 15.41
N LEU A 45 -15.00 -12.18 16.44
CA LEU A 45 -15.28 -11.54 17.71
C LEU A 45 -14.54 -10.19 17.75
N TYR A 46 -15.30 -9.12 17.60
CA TYR A 46 -14.79 -7.77 17.49
C TYR A 46 -14.98 -6.98 18.79
N GLU A 47 -13.89 -6.51 19.40
CA GLU A 47 -13.94 -5.64 20.58
C GLU A 47 -14.05 -4.16 20.17
N ARG A 48 -15.21 -3.56 20.42
CA ARG A 48 -15.39 -2.11 20.33
C ARG A 48 -15.13 -1.46 21.68
N ARG A 49 -13.91 -0.95 21.86
CA ARG A 49 -13.57 -0.25 23.10
C ARG A 49 -14.39 1.02 23.28
N PRO A 50 -15.04 1.22 24.44
CA PRO A 50 -15.72 2.48 24.72
C PRO A 50 -14.71 3.61 24.82
N ALA A 51 -15.11 4.80 24.37
CA ALA A 51 -14.30 5.99 24.56
C ALA A 51 -14.05 6.21 26.06
N LYS A 52 -12.81 6.54 26.45
CA LYS A 52 -12.50 6.93 27.83
C LYS A 52 -13.46 8.02 28.29
N THR A 53 -14.04 7.87 29.48
CA THR A 53 -14.98 8.85 30.05
C THR A 53 -14.28 10.19 30.31
N LEU A 54 -15.06 11.28 30.42
CA LEU A 54 -14.49 12.60 30.70
C LEU A 54 -13.67 12.60 32.01
N LYS A 55 -14.16 11.92 33.06
CA LYS A 55 -13.44 11.73 34.33
C LYS A 55 -12.08 11.04 34.12
N GLN A 56 -12.05 9.91 33.41
CA GLN A 56 -10.81 9.19 33.09
C GLN A 56 -9.85 10.03 32.22
N ARG A 57 -10.38 10.86 31.31
CA ARG A 57 -9.56 11.78 30.51
C ARG A 57 -8.94 12.86 31.39
N ILE A 58 -9.70 13.48 32.28
CA ILE A 58 -9.24 14.52 33.22
C ILE A 58 -8.20 13.95 34.18
N GLU A 59 -8.42 12.77 34.74
CA GLU A 59 -7.47 12.15 35.68
C GLU A 59 -6.14 11.78 34.99
N ASN A 60 -6.21 11.19 33.80
CA ASN A 60 -5.02 10.94 32.98
C ASN A 60 -4.33 12.24 32.57
N TRP A 61 -5.09 13.29 32.28
CA TRP A 61 -4.56 14.61 31.95
C TRP A 61 -3.82 15.22 33.14
N ARG A 62 -4.40 15.20 34.35
CA ARG A 62 -3.75 15.65 35.60
C ARG A 62 -2.45 14.88 35.88
N LYS A 63 -2.44 13.56 35.70
CA LYS A 63 -1.22 12.74 35.85
C LYS A 63 -0.12 13.14 34.86
N LYS A 64 -0.48 13.54 33.63
CA LYS A 64 0.47 13.96 32.59
C LYS A 64 0.95 15.41 32.75
N MET A 65 0.11 16.31 33.27
CA MET A 65 0.45 17.73 33.51
C MET A 65 1.63 17.94 34.45
N LYS A 66 1.96 16.95 35.29
CA LYS A 66 3.14 16.96 36.17
C LYS A 66 4.48 16.81 35.43
N ARG A 67 4.48 16.51 34.12
CA ARG A 67 5.71 16.29 33.33
C ARG A 67 5.97 17.50 32.43
N PHE A 68 7.14 18.14 32.53
CA PHE A 68 7.50 19.31 31.72
C PHE A 68 7.40 19.06 30.20
N ALA A 69 7.76 17.85 29.75
CA ALA A 69 7.61 17.43 28.35
C ALA A 69 6.15 17.41 27.84
N TYR A 70 5.16 17.30 28.73
CA TYR A 70 3.75 17.32 28.37
C TYR A 70 3.29 18.70 27.85
N TRP A 71 3.89 19.79 28.34
CA TRP A 71 3.56 21.15 27.87
C TRP A 71 4.02 21.38 26.42
N LYS A 72 5.17 20.83 26.02
CA LYS A 72 5.59 20.80 24.61
C LYS A 72 4.59 20.01 23.75
N TYR A 73 4.06 18.90 24.26
CA TYR A 73 3.01 18.12 23.59
C TYR A 73 1.68 18.88 23.48
N VAL A 74 1.27 19.62 24.52
CA VAL A 74 0.05 20.45 24.50
C VAL A 74 0.18 21.57 23.47
N ALA A 75 1.29 22.30 23.45
CA ALA A 75 1.56 23.33 22.45
C ALA A 75 1.55 22.76 21.02
N HIS A 76 2.18 21.60 20.83
CA HIS A 76 2.12 20.86 19.56
C HIS A 76 0.69 20.46 19.17
N ARG A 77 -0.14 20.00 20.13
CA ARG A 77 -1.55 19.64 19.90
C ARG A 77 -2.43 20.83 19.53
N VAL A 78 -2.24 21.97 20.19
CA VAL A 78 -2.96 23.21 19.89
C VAL A 78 -2.59 23.66 18.48
N GLY A 79 -1.29 23.72 18.17
CA GLY A 79 -0.79 24.00 16.82
C GLY A 79 -1.34 23.04 15.77
N ALA A 80 -1.39 21.74 16.07
CA ALA A 80 -1.98 20.73 15.18
C ALA A 80 -3.49 20.91 14.99
N THR A 81 -4.21 21.42 15.99
CA THR A 81 -5.66 21.68 15.90
C THR A 81 -5.93 22.91 15.04
N ILE A 82 -5.21 24.01 15.25
CA ILE A 82 -5.26 25.21 14.39
C ILE A 82 -4.89 24.82 12.95
N GLY A 83 -3.79 24.06 12.79
CA GLY A 83 -3.36 23.53 11.51
C GLY A 83 -4.43 22.67 10.84
N ARG A 84 -5.18 21.87 11.59
CA ARG A 84 -6.30 21.07 11.05
C ARG A 84 -7.44 21.94 10.54
N HIS A 85 -7.79 23.01 11.24
CA HIS A 85 -8.82 23.94 10.76
C HIS A 85 -8.38 24.66 9.49
N ALA A 86 -7.15 25.19 9.47
CA ALA A 86 -6.57 25.81 8.26
C ALA A 86 -6.52 24.82 7.09
N TYR A 87 -6.14 23.57 7.37
CA TYR A 87 -6.13 22.48 6.40
C TYR A 87 -7.53 22.19 5.84
N ASN A 88 -8.57 22.14 6.69
CA ASN A 88 -9.95 21.93 6.24
C ASN A 88 -10.48 23.06 5.33
N VAL A 89 -10.07 24.30 5.61
CA VAL A 89 -10.38 25.45 4.74
C VAL A 89 -9.66 25.30 3.40
N LEU A 90 -8.36 25.00 3.43
CA LEU A 90 -7.57 24.76 2.21
C LEU A 90 -8.14 23.61 1.37
N GLU A 91 -8.51 22.50 1.99
CA GLU A 91 -9.17 21.36 1.35
C GLU A 91 -10.48 21.77 0.67
N SER A 92 -11.26 22.66 1.30
CA SER A 92 -12.50 23.17 0.71
C SER A 92 -12.21 24.07 -0.50
N VAL A 93 -11.14 24.88 -0.46
CA VAL A 93 -10.70 25.72 -1.58
C VAL A 93 -10.21 24.87 -2.75
N ILE A 94 -9.35 23.88 -2.50
CA ILE A 94 -8.84 22.94 -3.52
C ILE A 94 -10.02 22.24 -4.20
N ARG A 95 -10.99 21.74 -3.43
CA ARG A 95 -12.19 21.11 -3.98
C ARG A 95 -12.98 22.04 -4.92
N ILE A 96 -13.10 23.32 -4.57
CA ILE A 96 -13.77 24.31 -5.43
C ILE A 96 -12.99 24.50 -6.74
N ILE A 97 -11.66 24.62 -6.67
CA ILE A 97 -10.78 24.76 -7.85
C ILE A 97 -10.88 23.52 -8.75
N HIS A 98 -10.93 22.33 -8.18
CA HIS A 98 -11.07 21.06 -8.91
C HIS A 98 -12.47 20.83 -9.48
N ALA A 99 -13.46 21.58 -8.99
CA ALA A 99 -14.88 21.31 -9.19
C ALA A 99 -15.30 19.87 -8.80
N ALA A 100 -14.54 19.25 -7.88
CA ALA A 100 -14.71 17.89 -7.40
C ALA A 100 -15.79 17.81 -6.29
N PRO A 101 -16.47 16.66 -6.13
CA PRO A 101 -17.33 16.42 -4.97
C PRO A 101 -16.50 16.25 -3.69
N LYS A 102 -17.17 16.29 -2.53
CA LYS A 102 -16.50 16.08 -1.22
C LYS A 102 -15.91 14.68 -1.08
N TYR A 103 -16.49 13.70 -1.77
CA TYR A 103 -16.11 12.29 -1.68
C TYR A 103 -16.06 11.69 -3.09
N PRO A 104 -14.98 11.91 -3.86
CA PRO A 104 -14.90 11.48 -5.25
C PRO A 104 -14.87 9.95 -5.42
N ASN A 105 -14.51 9.21 -4.37
CA ASN A 105 -14.43 7.75 -4.34
C ASN A 105 -15.60 7.10 -3.58
N GLY A 106 -16.74 7.81 -3.42
CA GLY A 106 -17.87 7.34 -2.61
C GLY A 106 -17.69 7.61 -1.11
N LYS A 107 -18.66 7.19 -0.27
CA LYS A 107 -18.62 7.44 1.17
C LYS A 107 -17.30 6.92 1.76
N THR A 108 -16.56 7.80 2.42
CA THR A 108 -15.31 7.43 3.10
C THR A 108 -15.62 6.65 4.36
N GLY A 109 -15.32 5.36 4.38
CA GLY A 109 -15.36 4.57 5.60
C GLY A 109 -15.78 3.15 5.32
N TYR A 110 -14.98 2.21 5.81
CA TYR A 110 -15.35 0.81 5.91
C TYR A 110 -15.53 0.52 7.40
N GLY A 111 -16.78 0.47 7.83
CA GLY A 111 -17.22 0.38 9.21
C GLY A 111 -17.55 -1.05 9.64
N LEU A 112 -18.19 -1.14 10.82
CA LEU A 112 -18.64 -2.42 11.37
C LEU A 112 -19.81 -3.01 10.57
N ASP A 113 -20.67 -2.17 9.99
CA ASP A 113 -21.78 -2.63 9.16
C ASP A 113 -21.25 -3.31 7.88
N ASP A 114 -20.24 -2.71 7.23
CA ASP A 114 -19.58 -3.28 6.05
C ASP A 114 -18.85 -4.60 6.39
N LEU A 115 -18.22 -4.68 7.57
CA LEU A 115 -17.63 -5.93 8.06
C LEU A 115 -18.70 -6.99 8.33
N GLY A 116 -19.85 -6.59 8.89
CA GLY A 116 -20.99 -7.49 9.08
C GLY A 116 -21.50 -8.05 7.76
N GLU A 117 -21.59 -7.22 6.72
CA GLU A 117 -21.96 -7.67 5.38
C GLU A 117 -20.92 -8.64 4.79
N THR A 118 -19.63 -8.36 4.96
CA THR A 118 -18.56 -9.28 4.54
C THR A 118 -18.62 -10.62 5.27
N CYS A 119 -18.90 -10.62 6.57
CA CYS A 119 -19.05 -11.86 7.33
C CYS A 119 -20.25 -12.68 6.82
N LYS A 120 -21.40 -12.03 6.56
CA LYS A 120 -22.58 -12.69 5.98
C LYS A 120 -22.28 -13.31 4.61
N GLN A 121 -21.58 -12.60 3.74
CA GLN A 121 -21.24 -13.08 2.39
C GLN A 121 -20.40 -14.37 2.38
N ILE A 122 -19.63 -14.62 3.44
CA ILE A 122 -18.82 -15.84 3.57
C ILE A 122 -19.41 -16.86 4.54
N GLY A 123 -20.61 -16.60 5.09
CA GLY A 123 -21.25 -17.46 6.09
C GLY A 123 -20.59 -17.42 7.47
N ALA A 124 -19.83 -16.36 7.80
CA ALA A 124 -19.24 -16.16 9.12
C ALA A 124 -20.16 -15.34 10.03
N GLU A 125 -20.15 -15.65 11.33
CA GLU A 125 -20.84 -14.85 12.32
C GLU A 125 -19.99 -13.67 12.81
N LEU A 126 -20.61 -12.54 13.15
CA LEU A 126 -19.94 -11.37 13.74
C LEU A 126 -20.59 -11.04 15.08
N LEU A 127 -19.79 -11.03 16.15
CA LEU A 127 -20.17 -10.46 17.44
C LEU A 127 -19.34 -9.22 17.74
N VAL A 128 -19.99 -8.07 17.91
CA VAL A 128 -19.36 -6.84 18.37
C VAL A 128 -19.65 -6.65 19.85
N THR A 129 -18.61 -6.71 20.69
CA THR A 129 -18.74 -6.60 22.14
C THR A 129 -17.89 -5.47 22.72
N ARG A 130 -18.25 -5.01 23.92
CA ARG A 130 -17.41 -4.09 24.72
C ARG A 130 -16.39 -4.83 25.57
N ASP A 131 -16.63 -6.12 25.84
CA ASP A 131 -15.76 -6.98 26.62
C ASP A 131 -15.65 -8.36 25.96
N ILE A 132 -14.48 -8.63 25.38
CA ILE A 132 -14.13 -9.89 24.73
C ILE A 132 -14.17 -11.11 25.67
N HIS A 133 -14.21 -10.90 26.99
CA HIS A 133 -14.30 -11.97 28.01
C HIS A 133 -15.69 -12.05 28.69
N SER A 134 -16.69 -11.32 28.20
CA SER A 134 -18.06 -11.44 28.69
C SER A 134 -18.64 -12.84 28.43
N GLU A 135 -19.60 -13.28 29.24
CA GLU A 135 -20.28 -14.57 29.03
C GLU A 135 -20.91 -14.69 27.64
N GLU A 136 -21.45 -13.59 27.10
CA GLU A 136 -21.94 -13.52 25.72
C GLU A 136 -20.83 -13.81 24.71
N ALA A 137 -19.65 -13.20 24.89
CA ALA A 137 -18.50 -13.45 24.03
C ALA A 137 -17.99 -14.88 24.14
N LEU A 138 -17.90 -15.45 25.35
CA LEU A 138 -17.49 -16.84 25.54
C LEU A 138 -18.50 -17.82 24.92
N ALA A 139 -19.80 -17.59 25.11
CA ALA A 139 -20.86 -18.39 24.52
C ALA A 139 -20.84 -18.32 22.98
N PHE A 140 -20.62 -17.14 22.42
CA PHE A 140 -20.44 -16.95 20.98
C PHE A 140 -19.28 -17.77 20.42
N VAL A 141 -18.10 -17.68 21.06
CA VAL A 141 -16.89 -18.38 20.57
C VAL A 141 -17.06 -19.90 20.66
N ARG A 142 -17.72 -20.41 21.71
CA ARG A 142 -18.08 -21.83 21.81
C ARG A 142 -19.07 -22.25 20.72
N ARG A 143 -20.09 -21.43 20.44
CA ARG A 143 -21.11 -21.71 19.42
C ARG A 143 -20.53 -21.78 18.01
N VAL A 144 -19.61 -20.85 17.68
CA VAL A 144 -18.95 -20.79 16.36
C VAL A 144 -18.15 -22.07 16.06
N ASN A 145 -17.76 -22.84 17.08
CA ASN A 145 -17.08 -24.14 16.96
C ASN A 145 -15.88 -24.10 16.01
N ALA A 146 -15.02 -23.09 16.17
CA ALA A 146 -13.80 -22.96 15.39
C ALA A 146 -12.70 -23.88 15.93
N ASP A 147 -11.85 -24.39 15.04
CA ASP A 147 -10.69 -25.22 15.34
C ASP A 147 -9.51 -24.40 15.86
N LEU A 148 -9.31 -23.20 15.28
CA LEU A 148 -8.19 -22.30 15.56
C LEU A 148 -8.64 -20.86 15.84
N GLY A 149 -8.05 -20.24 16.86
CA GLY A 149 -8.21 -18.81 17.14
C GLY A 149 -7.10 -17.95 16.53
N LEU A 150 -7.45 -16.89 15.80
CA LEU A 150 -6.50 -15.89 15.30
C LEU A 150 -6.64 -14.58 16.08
N VAL A 151 -5.63 -14.22 16.88
CA VAL A 151 -5.53 -12.91 17.51
C VAL A 151 -4.94 -11.93 16.50
N PHE A 152 -5.80 -11.02 16.01
CA PHE A 152 -5.45 -10.00 15.01
C PHE A 152 -5.67 -8.60 15.58
N GLY A 153 -4.75 -8.19 16.47
CA GLY A 153 -4.73 -6.86 17.08
C GLY A 153 -5.88 -6.60 18.06
N THR A 154 -5.80 -7.22 19.23
CA THR A 154 -6.68 -6.98 20.38
C THR A 154 -5.87 -6.89 21.67
N ARG A 155 -6.52 -6.77 22.84
CA ARG A 155 -5.82 -6.86 24.13
C ARG A 155 -5.38 -8.31 24.41
N ILE A 156 -4.59 -8.46 25.47
CA ILE A 156 -4.21 -9.76 26.00
C ILE A 156 -5.47 -10.59 26.28
N LEU A 157 -5.53 -11.78 25.68
CA LEU A 157 -6.63 -12.73 25.89
C LEU A 157 -6.36 -13.56 27.15
N LYS A 158 -7.43 -13.89 27.90
CA LYS A 158 -7.38 -14.79 29.05
C LYS A 158 -7.52 -16.24 28.60
N PRO A 159 -7.00 -17.23 29.36
CA PRO A 159 -7.09 -18.65 29.02
C PRO A 159 -8.50 -19.13 28.72
N VAL A 160 -9.49 -18.61 29.45
CA VAL A 160 -10.92 -18.93 29.27
C VAL A 160 -11.45 -18.66 27.85
N LEU A 161 -10.78 -17.80 27.09
CA LEU A 161 -11.15 -17.47 25.71
C LEU A 161 -10.23 -18.13 24.69
N TYR A 162 -8.90 -17.97 24.83
CA TYR A 162 -7.97 -18.43 23.79
C TYR A 162 -7.80 -19.96 23.74
N ASN A 163 -8.26 -20.69 24.76
CA ASN A 163 -8.31 -22.16 24.78
C ASN A 163 -9.67 -22.72 24.33
N ILE A 164 -10.64 -21.89 23.93
CA ILE A 164 -11.92 -22.41 23.43
C ILE A 164 -11.71 -23.19 22.11
N PRO A 165 -10.97 -22.66 21.11
CA PRO A 165 -10.62 -23.46 19.94
C PRO A 165 -9.69 -24.61 20.34
N PRO A 166 -9.94 -25.87 19.92
CA PRO A 166 -9.20 -27.04 20.37
C PRO A 166 -7.72 -27.03 19.94
N GLN A 167 -7.37 -26.37 18.82
CA GLN A 167 -5.98 -26.18 18.39
C GLN A 167 -5.32 -24.95 19.03
N GLY A 168 -6.01 -24.32 19.99
CA GLY A 168 -5.60 -23.11 20.69
C GLY A 168 -5.76 -21.86 19.83
N SER A 169 -5.01 -20.82 20.21
CA SER A 169 -4.97 -19.57 19.44
C SER A 169 -3.55 -19.15 19.10
N ILE A 170 -3.41 -18.45 17.99
CA ILE A 170 -2.15 -17.86 17.52
C ILE A 170 -2.27 -16.33 17.45
N ASN A 171 -1.16 -15.63 17.63
CA ASN A 171 -1.11 -14.17 17.57
C ASN A 171 -0.04 -13.70 16.59
N ILE A 172 -0.35 -12.60 15.90
CA ILE A 172 0.63 -11.86 15.10
C ILE A 172 1.26 -10.75 15.96
N HIS A 173 2.56 -10.88 16.22
CA HIS A 173 3.36 -9.87 16.89
C HIS A 173 4.32 -9.22 15.90
N LYS A 174 4.20 -7.91 15.69
CA LYS A 174 4.98 -7.17 14.67
C LYS A 174 6.38 -6.77 15.15
N ARG A 175 7.02 -7.67 15.91
CA ARG A 175 8.40 -7.57 16.39
C ARG A 175 9.04 -8.95 16.52
N LYS A 176 10.37 -8.96 16.66
CA LYS A 176 11.15 -10.16 16.94
C LYS A 176 10.93 -10.60 18.39
N VAL A 177 10.60 -11.88 18.59
CA VAL A 177 10.56 -12.51 19.92
C VAL A 177 11.76 -13.45 20.07
N PRO A 178 12.34 -13.61 21.28
CA PRO A 178 11.90 -13.03 22.55
C PRO A 178 12.32 -11.56 22.78
N ASP A 179 13.15 -10.99 21.92
CA ASP A 179 13.86 -9.73 22.13
C ASP A 179 12.94 -8.53 22.46
N TYR A 180 11.83 -8.40 21.71
CA TYR A 180 10.94 -7.23 21.73
C TYR A 180 9.48 -7.59 22.06
N ARG A 181 9.24 -8.22 23.22
CA ARG A 181 7.88 -8.57 23.68
C ARG A 181 7.08 -7.34 24.14
N GLY A 182 5.75 -7.44 24.11
CA GLY A 182 4.86 -6.44 24.66
C GLY A 182 4.57 -5.27 23.72
N GLY A 183 4.20 -4.11 24.29
CA GLY A 183 3.53 -3.05 23.53
C GLY A 183 4.43 -1.99 22.88
N GLY A 184 3.81 -1.08 22.13
CA GLY A 184 4.44 0.12 21.55
C GLY A 184 4.20 0.25 20.04
N ALA A 185 4.70 1.32 19.44
CA ALA A 185 4.66 1.45 17.99
C ALA A 185 5.62 0.45 17.32
N VAL A 186 5.23 -0.10 16.17
CA VAL A 186 6.06 -0.99 15.36
C VAL A 186 7.35 -0.26 14.97
N GLY A 187 8.50 -0.92 15.17
CA GLY A 187 9.82 -0.37 14.87
C GLY A 187 10.38 0.68 15.84
N LEU A 188 9.62 1.15 16.83
CA LEU A 188 10.11 2.20 17.74
C LEU A 188 11.29 1.75 18.59
N TRP A 189 11.21 0.56 19.18
CA TRP A 189 12.24 0.09 20.11
C TRP A 189 13.48 -0.35 19.35
N GLU A 190 13.29 -1.01 18.21
CA GLU A 190 14.32 -1.43 17.27
C GLU A 190 15.10 -0.21 16.74
N LEU A 191 14.41 0.89 16.41
CA LEU A 191 15.07 2.15 16.03
C LEU A 191 15.87 2.78 17.18
N LEU A 192 15.34 2.73 18.41
CA LEU A 192 16.01 3.29 19.59
C LEU A 192 17.26 2.48 19.99
N ASP A 193 17.20 1.17 19.82
CA ASP A 193 18.29 0.22 20.06
C ASP A 193 19.25 0.09 18.86
N ASP A 194 19.12 0.98 17.87
CA ASP A 194 19.94 1.03 16.66
C ASP A 194 20.03 -0.29 15.87
N GLN A 195 18.94 -1.06 15.85
CA GLN A 195 18.81 -2.26 15.02
C GLN A 195 18.74 -1.91 13.53
N THR A 196 19.12 -2.88 12.71
CA THR A 196 19.08 -2.82 11.24
C THR A 196 17.85 -3.48 10.64
N GLU A 197 17.04 -4.16 11.44
CA GLU A 197 15.82 -4.84 11.01
C GLU A 197 14.75 -4.82 12.12
N ILE A 198 13.49 -4.95 11.73
CA ILE A 198 12.39 -5.32 12.63
C ILE A 198 11.99 -6.78 12.37
N GLY A 199 11.42 -7.45 13.36
CA GLY A 199 10.84 -8.77 13.19
C GLY A 199 9.32 -8.74 13.02
N VAL A 200 8.76 -9.81 12.49
CA VAL A 200 7.33 -10.11 12.53
C VAL A 200 7.19 -11.60 12.86
N THR A 201 6.38 -11.93 13.87
CA THR A 201 6.31 -13.28 14.43
C THR A 201 4.85 -13.71 14.60
N VAL A 202 4.49 -14.86 14.06
CA VAL A 202 3.28 -15.62 14.41
C VAL A 202 3.66 -16.65 15.46
N HIS A 203 3.02 -16.61 16.63
CA HIS A 203 3.34 -17.47 17.75
C HIS A 203 2.08 -17.96 18.48
N ARG A 204 2.21 -19.04 19.26
CA ARG A 204 1.14 -19.56 20.14
C ARG A 204 0.79 -18.52 21.20
N VAL A 205 -0.50 -18.38 21.50
CA VAL A 205 -0.97 -17.55 22.62
C VAL A 205 -0.84 -18.34 23.91
N GLU A 206 -0.17 -17.74 24.90
CA GLU A 206 -0.01 -18.30 26.24
C GLU A 206 -0.39 -17.28 27.33
N ALA A 207 -0.32 -17.71 28.59
CA ALA A 207 -0.67 -16.86 29.74
C ALA A 207 0.25 -15.63 29.88
N LYS A 208 1.53 -15.73 29.50
CA LYS A 208 2.46 -14.60 29.48
C LYS A 208 2.50 -14.01 28.07
N VAL A 209 2.64 -12.68 28.00
CA VAL A 209 2.62 -11.91 26.74
C VAL A 209 3.80 -12.28 25.87
N ASP A 210 3.50 -12.71 24.64
CA ASP A 210 4.46 -12.98 23.55
C ASP A 210 5.56 -14.00 23.92
N VAL A 211 5.26 -14.99 24.77
CA VAL A 211 6.23 -16.05 25.16
C VAL A 211 6.03 -17.39 24.46
N GLY A 212 4.85 -17.63 23.87
CA GLY A 212 4.51 -18.93 23.29
C GLY A 212 5.39 -19.28 22.09
N GLY A 213 5.43 -20.56 21.72
CA GLY A 213 6.34 -21.03 20.67
C GLY A 213 6.08 -20.35 19.33
N VAL A 214 7.16 -20.08 18.60
CA VAL A 214 7.15 -19.44 17.29
C VAL A 214 6.72 -20.45 16.25
N ILE A 215 5.72 -20.09 15.45
CA ILE A 215 5.22 -20.90 14.35
C ILE A 215 5.85 -20.43 13.04
N ARG A 216 5.82 -19.12 12.79
CA ARG A 216 6.48 -18.49 11.64
C ARG A 216 7.03 -17.12 12.02
N SER A 217 8.12 -16.72 11.39
CA SER A 217 8.67 -15.38 11.55
C SER A 217 9.37 -14.90 10.28
N ALA A 218 9.46 -13.59 10.12
CA ALA A 218 10.26 -12.94 9.09
C ALA A 218 10.89 -11.66 9.66
N THR A 219 11.91 -11.14 8.98
CA THR A 219 12.50 -9.84 9.30
C THR A 219 12.29 -8.87 8.13
N ILE A 220 12.31 -7.58 8.44
CA ILE A 220 12.18 -6.48 7.49
C ILE A 220 13.34 -5.52 7.75
N PRO A 221 14.19 -5.22 6.75
CA PRO A 221 15.28 -4.28 6.94
C PRO A 221 14.74 -2.88 7.27
N ILE A 222 15.46 -2.16 8.13
CA ILE A 222 15.20 -0.76 8.45
C ILE A 222 16.08 0.08 7.52
N GLU A 223 15.45 0.69 6.52
CA GLU A 223 16.14 1.43 5.48
C GLU A 223 16.30 2.92 5.83
N PRO A 224 17.19 3.67 5.15
CA PRO A 224 17.50 5.07 5.50
C PRO A 224 16.30 6.02 5.54
N TYR A 225 15.27 5.78 4.72
CA TYR A 225 14.07 6.61 4.69
C TYR A 225 12.91 6.09 5.52
N ASP A 226 13.06 4.93 6.16
CA ASP A 226 12.01 4.37 7.01
C ASP A 226 11.67 5.31 8.18
N ASP A 227 10.40 5.24 8.58
CA ASP A 227 9.88 5.78 9.82
C ASP A 227 8.85 4.81 10.41
N LEU A 228 8.23 5.17 11.54
CA LEU A 228 7.24 4.29 12.17
C LEU A 228 6.02 4.01 11.27
N GLU A 229 5.69 4.91 10.33
CA GLU A 229 4.56 4.73 9.42
C GLU A 229 4.93 3.71 8.34
N SER A 230 6.09 3.86 7.68
CA SER A 230 6.54 2.88 6.67
C SER A 230 6.80 1.50 7.28
N LEU A 231 7.47 1.43 8.44
CA LEU A 231 7.74 0.15 9.12
C LEU A 231 6.46 -0.57 9.52
N ALA A 232 5.46 0.16 10.05
CA ALA A 232 4.17 -0.44 10.37
C ALA A 232 3.47 -1.00 9.13
N LEU A 233 3.44 -0.24 8.03
CA LEU A 233 2.84 -0.67 6.76
C LEU A 233 3.50 -1.94 6.22
N LYS A 234 4.84 -1.99 6.20
CA LYS A 234 5.60 -3.18 5.76
C LYS A 234 5.31 -4.39 6.65
N ALA A 235 5.29 -4.19 7.98
CA ALA A 235 4.99 -5.27 8.92
C ALA A 235 3.55 -5.80 8.81
N ASP A 236 2.61 -4.97 8.37
CA ASP A 236 1.22 -5.39 8.14
C ASP A 236 1.11 -6.35 6.95
N VAL A 237 1.80 -6.05 5.85
CA VAL A 237 1.85 -6.93 4.67
C VAL A 237 2.56 -8.23 4.98
N VAL A 238 3.79 -8.16 5.52
CA VAL A 238 4.56 -9.35 5.89
C VAL A 238 3.84 -10.18 6.94
N GLY A 239 3.21 -9.53 7.93
CA GLY A 239 2.40 -10.22 8.94
C GLY A 239 1.20 -10.95 8.33
N SER A 240 0.55 -10.36 7.33
CA SER A 240 -0.55 -11.00 6.61
C SER A 240 -0.08 -12.19 5.76
N ASP A 241 1.11 -12.12 5.17
CA ASP A 241 1.77 -13.26 4.50
C ASP A 241 2.04 -14.41 5.50
N LEU A 242 2.59 -14.09 6.68
CA LEU A 242 2.88 -15.09 7.71
C LEU A 242 1.62 -15.72 8.34
N ILE A 243 0.56 -14.94 8.57
CA ILE A 243 -0.70 -15.45 9.13
C ILE A 243 -1.32 -16.48 8.18
N VAL A 244 -1.42 -16.14 6.89
CA VAL A 244 -1.97 -17.05 5.88
C VAL A 244 -1.14 -18.34 5.86
N ALA A 245 0.18 -18.23 5.75
CA ALA A 245 1.05 -19.40 5.73
C ALA A 245 0.93 -20.26 7.02
N ALA A 246 0.80 -19.64 8.18
CA ALA A 246 0.59 -20.37 9.44
C ALA A 246 -0.77 -21.10 9.43
N ILE A 247 -1.85 -20.45 9.01
CA ILE A 247 -3.18 -21.08 8.91
C ILE A 247 -3.16 -22.28 7.97
N ARG A 248 -2.43 -22.20 6.85
CA ARG A 248 -2.22 -23.35 5.95
C ARG A 248 -1.50 -24.49 6.64
N ASP A 249 -0.46 -24.21 7.43
CA ASP A 249 0.23 -25.26 8.19
C ASP A 249 -0.71 -25.97 9.18
N PHE A 250 -1.59 -25.22 9.86
CA PHE A 250 -2.61 -25.80 10.74
C PHE A 250 -3.60 -26.68 9.97
N ALA A 251 -4.12 -26.17 8.86
CA ALA A 251 -5.09 -26.88 8.05
C ALA A 251 -4.52 -28.17 7.42
N LEU A 252 -3.23 -28.18 7.10
CA LEU A 252 -2.53 -29.33 6.51
C LEU A 252 -1.82 -30.22 7.54
N GLY A 253 -1.91 -29.91 8.84
CA GLY A 253 -1.22 -30.67 9.89
C GLY A 253 0.31 -30.55 9.90
N ASN A 254 0.87 -29.53 9.24
CA ASN A 254 2.31 -29.30 9.06
C ASN A 254 2.91 -28.32 10.09
N VAL A 255 2.15 -27.93 11.12
CA VAL A 255 2.58 -26.92 12.10
C VAL A 255 3.86 -27.36 12.80
N LYS A 256 4.87 -26.49 12.73
CA LYS A 256 6.09 -26.60 13.52
C LYS A 256 6.14 -25.45 14.50
N GLU A 257 6.28 -25.79 15.78
CA GLU A 257 6.40 -24.82 16.86
C GLU A 257 7.80 -24.91 17.47
N SER A 258 8.50 -23.79 17.49
CA SER A 258 9.84 -23.68 18.08
C SER A 258 9.76 -22.91 19.39
N PRO A 259 10.28 -23.45 20.52
CA PRO A 259 10.31 -22.72 21.77
C PRO A 259 11.17 -21.46 21.65
N GLN A 260 10.80 -20.40 22.36
CA GLN A 260 11.61 -19.19 22.42
C GLN A 260 12.77 -19.37 23.40
N SER A 261 14.00 -19.37 22.91
CA SER A 261 15.21 -19.38 23.77
C SER A 261 15.68 -17.96 24.07
N GLY A 262 15.76 -17.57 25.35
CA GLY A 262 16.39 -16.32 25.79
C GLY A 262 15.60 -15.47 26.79
N THR A 263 16.26 -14.47 27.39
CA THR A 263 15.73 -13.59 28.44
C THR A 263 15.27 -12.23 27.89
N GLY A 264 14.58 -12.23 26.75
CA GLY A 264 14.10 -11.00 26.13
C GLY A 264 13.16 -10.19 27.02
N LYS A 265 13.11 -8.87 26.82
CA LYS A 265 12.45 -7.94 27.74
C LYS A 265 10.99 -7.69 27.32
N THR A 266 10.08 -7.62 28.29
CA THR A 266 8.73 -7.10 28.04
C THR A 266 8.77 -5.57 28.08
N LEU A 267 8.53 -4.94 26.94
CA LEU A 267 8.70 -3.51 26.76
C LEU A 267 7.49 -2.72 27.26
N ARG A 268 7.77 -1.55 27.84
CA ARG A 268 6.75 -0.63 28.36
C ARG A 268 6.01 0.08 27.24
N SER A 269 4.93 0.78 27.58
CA SER A 269 4.35 1.76 26.66
C SER A 269 5.31 2.95 26.45
N PRO A 270 5.44 3.46 25.21
CA PRO A 270 6.34 4.57 24.94
C PRO A 270 5.85 5.88 25.54
N VAL A 271 6.79 6.76 25.89
CA VAL A 271 6.57 8.12 26.39
C VAL A 271 7.07 9.15 25.37
N ALA A 272 6.76 10.43 25.57
CA ALA A 272 7.07 11.48 24.60
C ALA A 272 8.58 11.63 24.32
N GLU A 273 9.40 11.36 25.33
CA GLU A 273 10.85 11.39 25.29
C GLU A 273 11.41 10.33 24.32
N ASP A 274 10.85 9.12 24.31
CA ASP A 274 11.23 8.03 23.38
C ASP A 274 11.04 8.47 21.93
N PHE A 275 9.90 9.08 21.60
CA PHE A 275 9.64 9.59 20.25
C PHE A 275 10.56 10.75 19.86
N LEU A 276 10.95 11.60 20.82
CA LEU A 276 11.86 12.70 20.55
C LEU A 276 13.28 12.18 20.26
N GLN A 277 13.74 11.19 21.03
CA GLN A 277 15.02 10.52 20.80
C GLN A 277 15.04 9.82 19.44
N MET A 278 14.02 9.01 19.14
CA MET A 278 13.89 8.35 17.84
C MET A 278 13.89 9.35 16.67
N LYS A 279 13.19 10.48 16.79
CA LYS A 279 13.22 11.54 15.76
C LYS A 279 14.63 12.11 15.54
N LYS A 280 15.45 12.23 16.59
CA LYS A 280 16.85 12.67 16.46
C LYS A 280 17.70 11.62 15.75
N GLN A 281 17.55 10.33 16.10
CA GLN A 281 18.24 9.23 15.41
C GLN A 281 17.85 9.16 13.92
N LEU A 282 16.57 9.22 13.58
CA LEU A 282 16.12 9.25 12.17
C LEU A 282 16.67 10.46 11.41
N ALA A 283 16.72 11.65 12.04
CA ALA A 283 17.30 12.83 11.40
C ALA A 283 18.81 12.68 11.14
N ALA A 284 19.53 11.97 12.01
CA ALA A 284 20.94 11.65 11.81
C ALA A 284 21.15 10.63 10.68
N ARG A 285 20.32 9.58 10.62
CA ARG A 285 20.35 8.55 9.55
C ARG A 285 20.09 9.12 8.16
N ARG A 286 19.29 10.19 8.06
CA ARG A 286 18.92 10.83 6.78
C ARG A 286 19.97 11.81 6.23
N LYS A 287 21.13 11.98 6.88
CA LYS A 287 22.20 12.87 6.39
C LYS A 287 22.84 12.29 5.12
N GLY A 288 22.75 13.01 4.00
CA GLY A 288 23.51 12.68 2.78
C GLY A 288 22.67 12.49 1.52
N TYR A 289 21.36 12.26 1.64
CA TYR A 289 20.49 12.06 0.48
C TYR A 289 19.23 12.93 0.55
N GLY A 290 19.34 14.15 0.01
CA GLY A 290 18.19 14.95 -0.39
C GLY A 290 18.00 14.79 -1.90
N ASN A 291 16.76 14.59 -2.35
CA ASN A 291 16.47 14.63 -3.79
C ASN A 291 16.94 16.00 -4.34
N PRO A 292 17.89 16.02 -5.29
CA PRO A 292 18.51 17.25 -5.76
C PRO A 292 17.52 18.16 -6.51
N TYR A 293 16.40 17.62 -6.98
CA TYR A 293 15.41 18.37 -7.75
C TYR A 293 14.12 18.57 -6.95
N ARG A 294 14.03 19.72 -6.27
CA ARG A 294 12.76 20.23 -5.74
C ARG A 294 12.54 21.64 -6.23
N ARG A 295 11.40 21.90 -6.86
CA ARG A 295 11.03 23.26 -7.22
C ARG A 295 10.94 24.10 -5.93
N PRO A 296 11.55 25.32 -5.90
CA PRO A 296 11.43 26.21 -4.76
C PRO A 296 9.97 26.48 -4.39
N ARG A 297 9.64 26.40 -3.10
CA ARG A 297 8.26 26.56 -2.60
C ARG A 297 7.59 27.85 -3.05
N TRP A 298 8.34 28.95 -3.13
CA TRP A 298 7.81 30.23 -3.60
C TRP A 298 7.41 30.19 -5.08
N LYS A 299 8.10 29.42 -5.94
CA LYS A 299 7.70 29.22 -7.35
C LYS A 299 6.41 28.40 -7.44
N LEU A 300 6.26 27.38 -6.59
CA LEU A 300 5.03 26.59 -6.50
C LEU A 300 3.87 27.45 -6.01
N LEU A 301 4.10 28.29 -4.99
CA LEU A 301 3.09 29.23 -4.49
C LEU A 301 2.68 30.24 -5.56
N ALA A 302 3.64 30.88 -6.23
CA ALA A 302 3.37 31.84 -7.30
C ALA A 302 2.53 31.21 -8.41
N LYS A 303 2.86 29.98 -8.85
CA LYS A 303 2.06 29.24 -9.83
C LYS A 303 0.68 28.86 -9.32
N SER A 304 0.57 28.43 -8.07
CA SER A 304 -0.72 28.08 -7.47
C SER A 304 -1.67 29.28 -7.48
N LEU A 305 -1.17 30.46 -7.10
CA LEU A 305 -1.95 31.70 -7.08
C LEU A 305 -2.29 32.18 -8.49
N LEU A 306 -1.30 32.20 -9.40
CA LEU A 306 -1.49 32.67 -10.77
C LEU A 306 -2.50 31.83 -11.56
N PHE A 307 -2.51 30.52 -11.34
CA PHE A 307 -3.34 29.59 -12.11
C PHE A 307 -4.62 29.13 -11.39
N ALA A 308 -4.85 29.49 -10.13
CA ALA A 308 -6.04 29.05 -9.38
C ALA A 308 -7.36 29.40 -10.10
N ILE A 309 -7.52 30.66 -10.55
CA ILE A 309 -8.74 31.12 -11.22
C ILE A 309 -8.88 30.49 -12.61
N PRO A 310 -7.87 30.55 -13.52
CA PRO A 310 -7.94 29.87 -14.81
C PRO A 310 -8.28 28.37 -14.71
N VAL A 311 -7.65 27.66 -13.76
CA VAL A 311 -7.91 26.24 -13.51
C VAL A 311 -9.34 26.02 -13.04
N ALA A 312 -9.85 26.84 -12.11
CA ALA A 312 -11.23 26.73 -11.64
C ALA A 312 -12.25 26.94 -12.76
N ILE A 313 -12.01 27.91 -13.66
CA ILE A 313 -12.87 28.15 -14.83
C ILE A 313 -12.81 26.94 -15.79
N ARG A 314 -11.61 26.46 -16.11
CA ARG A 314 -11.41 25.28 -16.97
C ARG A 314 -12.10 24.04 -16.41
N ASN A 315 -11.93 23.75 -15.11
CA ASN A 315 -12.52 22.58 -14.47
C ASN A 315 -14.05 22.68 -14.38
N ARG A 316 -14.62 23.88 -14.18
CA ARG A 316 -16.07 24.09 -14.30
C ARG A 316 -16.58 23.83 -15.71
N LYS A 317 -15.82 24.20 -16.74
CA LYS A 317 -16.14 23.87 -18.15
C LYS A 317 -16.15 22.36 -18.37
N HIS A 318 -15.10 21.64 -17.95
CA HIS A 318 -15.06 20.17 -18.02
C HIS A 318 -16.24 19.52 -17.29
N LYS A 319 -16.58 20.02 -16.10
CA LYS A 319 -17.74 19.54 -15.34
C LYS A 319 -19.07 19.71 -16.08
N ARG A 320 -19.29 20.88 -16.69
CA ARG A 320 -20.49 21.13 -17.50
C ARG A 320 -20.55 20.22 -18.73
N GLN A 321 -19.40 19.97 -19.36
CA GLN A 321 -19.27 19.11 -20.54
C GLN A 321 -19.22 17.62 -20.22
N ARG A 322 -19.05 17.24 -18.94
CA ARG A 322 -18.83 15.86 -18.47
C ARG A 322 -17.65 15.19 -19.17
N ASP A 323 -16.60 15.95 -19.41
CA ASP A 323 -15.41 15.54 -20.17
C ASP A 323 -14.13 15.98 -19.44
N PHE A 324 -14.01 15.63 -18.16
CA PHE A 324 -12.73 15.78 -17.47
C PHE A 324 -11.68 14.85 -18.09
N PRO A 325 -10.41 15.29 -18.21
CA PRO A 325 -9.34 14.41 -18.64
C PRO A 325 -9.11 13.30 -17.62
N VAL A 326 -8.88 12.07 -18.11
CA VAL A 326 -8.38 10.96 -17.29
C VAL A 326 -6.85 11.07 -17.25
N MET A 327 -6.33 11.25 -16.04
CA MET A 327 -4.89 11.32 -15.80
C MET A 327 -4.36 9.90 -15.49
N ILE A 328 -3.45 9.38 -16.29
CA ILE A 328 -2.75 8.13 -15.97
C ILE A 328 -1.36 8.51 -15.49
N LEU A 329 -1.01 8.12 -14.27
CA LEU A 329 0.27 8.47 -13.65
C LEU A 329 1.18 7.26 -13.62
N TYR A 330 2.46 7.41 -13.95
CA TYR A 330 3.45 6.34 -13.83
C TYR A 330 4.53 6.65 -12.78
N HIS A 331 5.01 5.59 -12.14
CA HIS A 331 6.20 5.53 -11.26
C HIS A 331 7.04 4.33 -11.65
N HIS A 332 8.20 4.18 -11.03
CA HIS A 332 9.02 2.97 -11.17
C HIS A 332 9.14 2.25 -9.82
N LEU A 333 9.40 3.00 -8.73
CA LEU A 333 9.86 2.41 -7.48
C LEU A 333 9.30 3.11 -6.24
N VAL A 334 8.68 2.34 -5.35
CA VAL A 334 8.50 2.69 -3.94
C VAL A 334 9.62 2.03 -3.14
N SER A 335 10.58 2.82 -2.66
CA SER A 335 11.69 2.31 -1.85
C SER A 335 12.06 3.30 -0.76
N ASP A 336 12.33 2.77 0.43
CA ASP A 336 12.91 3.52 1.54
C ASP A 336 14.44 3.51 1.51
N ARG A 337 15.02 2.89 0.47
CA ARG A 337 16.43 3.03 0.10
C ARG A 337 16.61 4.24 -0.81
N PRO A 338 17.78 4.90 -0.78
CA PRO A 338 18.09 5.95 -1.75
C PRO A 338 18.07 5.41 -3.18
N HIS A 339 17.24 6.00 -4.03
CA HIS A 339 17.17 5.69 -5.46
C HIS A 339 16.61 6.89 -6.21
N ARG A 340 17.13 7.19 -7.41
CA ARG A 340 16.72 8.37 -8.19
C ARG A 340 15.25 8.35 -8.63
N PHE A 341 14.70 7.17 -8.86
CA PHE A 341 13.28 6.97 -9.17
C PHE A 341 12.43 6.63 -7.93
N GLY A 342 13.08 6.48 -6.77
CA GLY A 342 12.46 6.01 -5.55
C GLY A 342 11.61 7.08 -4.86
N VAL A 343 10.44 6.67 -4.37
CA VAL A 343 9.66 7.40 -3.36
C VAL A 343 9.51 6.53 -2.12
N GLY A 344 9.79 7.09 -0.94
CA GLY A 344 9.65 6.35 0.33
C GLY A 344 8.20 5.92 0.59
N THR A 345 8.01 4.78 1.24
CA THR A 345 6.71 4.12 1.45
C THR A 345 5.70 5.04 2.12
N ALA A 346 6.07 5.66 3.24
CA ALA A 346 5.22 6.61 3.95
C ALA A 346 4.94 7.88 3.12
N TYR A 347 5.88 8.29 2.25
CA TYR A 347 5.66 9.43 1.35
C TYR A 347 4.65 9.09 0.26
N PHE A 348 4.80 7.91 -0.35
CA PHE A 348 3.87 7.42 -1.37
C PHE A 348 2.46 7.27 -0.81
N LEU A 349 2.31 6.76 0.43
CA LEU A 349 1.01 6.72 1.12
C LEU A 349 0.38 8.13 1.23
N ARG A 350 1.15 9.17 1.54
CA ARG A 350 0.63 10.55 1.59
C ARG A 350 0.16 11.04 0.22
N GLN A 351 0.86 10.68 -0.85
CA GLN A 351 0.47 11.02 -2.21
C GLN A 351 -0.83 10.29 -2.60
N VAL A 352 -0.96 8.99 -2.33
CA VAL A 352 -2.19 8.23 -2.60
C VAL A 352 -3.37 8.75 -1.77
N ASN A 353 -3.15 9.07 -0.48
CA ASN A 353 -4.18 9.67 0.37
C ASN A 353 -4.63 11.05 -0.13
N TYR A 354 -3.72 11.83 -0.71
CA TYR A 354 -4.08 13.09 -1.36
C TYR A 354 -4.99 12.84 -2.58
N LEU A 355 -4.61 11.89 -3.44
CA LEU A 355 -5.42 11.50 -4.60
C LEU A 355 -6.82 11.03 -4.19
N LEU A 356 -6.93 10.14 -3.20
CA LEU A 356 -8.22 9.63 -2.70
C LEU A 356 -9.16 10.71 -2.14
N ARG A 357 -8.62 11.84 -1.69
CA ARG A 357 -9.41 12.97 -1.17
C ARG A 357 -9.92 13.89 -2.29
N HIS A 358 -9.12 14.09 -3.34
CA HIS A 358 -9.34 15.16 -4.33
C HIS A 358 -9.73 14.65 -5.73
N TYR A 359 -9.40 13.41 -6.05
CA TYR A 359 -9.62 12.78 -7.35
C TYR A 359 -10.36 11.46 -7.18
N ARG A 360 -11.10 11.06 -8.21
CA ARG A 360 -11.60 9.69 -8.33
C ARG A 360 -10.44 8.81 -8.78
N VAL A 361 -10.01 7.89 -7.93
CA VAL A 361 -8.95 6.93 -8.24
C VAL A 361 -9.59 5.68 -8.81
N VAL A 362 -9.19 5.29 -10.01
CA VAL A 362 -9.75 4.16 -10.75
C VAL A 362 -8.67 3.15 -11.13
N SER A 363 -9.11 1.91 -11.42
CA SER A 363 -8.28 0.88 -12.05
C SER A 363 -7.79 1.32 -13.43
N LEU A 364 -6.71 0.72 -13.93
CA LEU A 364 -6.20 1.04 -15.27
C LEU A 364 -7.23 0.65 -16.34
N ARG A 365 -7.87 -0.51 -16.19
CA ARG A 365 -8.99 -0.97 -17.02
C ARG A 365 -10.15 0.01 -17.04
N GLU A 366 -10.54 0.55 -15.89
CA GLU A 366 -11.61 1.53 -15.82
C GLU A 366 -11.19 2.88 -16.42
N ALA A 367 -9.94 3.31 -16.25
CA ALA A 367 -9.41 4.49 -16.92
C ALA A 367 -9.50 4.36 -18.45
N VAL A 368 -9.06 3.23 -19.01
CA VAL A 368 -9.20 2.91 -20.44
C VAL A 368 -10.64 3.01 -20.91
N ARG A 369 -11.57 2.38 -20.17
CA ARG A 369 -13.01 2.41 -20.49
C ARG A 369 -13.56 3.84 -20.47
N LEU A 370 -13.19 4.64 -19.46
CA LEU A 370 -13.61 6.04 -19.35
C LEU A 370 -13.07 6.89 -20.50
N ILE A 371 -11.83 6.66 -20.93
CA ILE A 371 -11.23 7.37 -22.07
C ILE A 371 -11.99 7.08 -23.38
N ARG A 372 -12.47 5.85 -23.57
CA ARG A 372 -13.15 5.45 -24.82
C ARG A 372 -14.63 5.79 -24.85
N GLU A 373 -15.37 5.49 -23.77
CA GLU A 373 -16.83 5.37 -23.84
C GLU A 373 -17.58 6.17 -22.77
N GLY A 374 -16.94 6.49 -21.64
CA GLY A 374 -17.64 7.00 -20.45
C GLY A 374 -17.62 8.53 -20.32
N PRO A 375 -18.71 9.17 -19.86
CA PRO A 375 -18.61 10.55 -19.38
C PRO A 375 -17.72 10.60 -18.12
N VAL A 376 -16.80 11.56 -18.08
CA VAL A 376 -15.92 11.78 -16.93
C VAL A 376 -16.38 13.04 -16.23
N THR A 377 -17.16 12.85 -15.15
CA THR A 377 -17.87 13.96 -14.47
C THR A 377 -17.08 14.58 -13.33
N VAL A 378 -15.96 13.97 -12.95
CA VAL A 378 -15.08 14.41 -11.85
C VAL A 378 -13.62 14.21 -12.26
N PRO A 379 -12.67 14.99 -11.70
CA PRO A 379 -11.24 14.73 -11.90
C PRO A 379 -10.91 13.27 -11.54
N THR A 380 -10.32 12.55 -12.50
CA THR A 380 -10.14 11.10 -12.41
C THR A 380 -8.69 10.74 -12.69
N VAL A 381 -8.14 9.80 -11.92
CA VAL A 381 -6.74 9.37 -11.98
C VAL A 381 -6.63 7.85 -11.92
N ALA A 382 -5.70 7.28 -12.68
CA ALA A 382 -5.19 5.92 -12.51
C ALA A 382 -3.70 5.97 -12.17
N ILE A 383 -3.25 5.02 -11.34
CA ILE A 383 -1.86 4.90 -10.91
C ILE A 383 -1.27 3.65 -11.54
N THR A 384 -0.13 3.82 -12.20
CA THR A 384 0.64 2.75 -12.79
C THR A 384 2.08 2.78 -12.31
N PHE A 385 2.73 1.62 -12.38
CA PHE A 385 4.16 1.44 -12.12
C PHE A 385 4.78 0.72 -13.30
N ASP A 386 6.05 1.00 -13.55
CA ASP A 386 6.82 0.44 -14.66
C ASP A 386 8.00 -0.41 -14.14
N ASP A 387 8.69 -1.06 -15.08
CA ASP A 387 9.91 -1.87 -14.95
C ASP A 387 9.75 -3.22 -14.24
N GLY A 388 9.15 -3.22 -13.04
CA GLY A 388 9.01 -4.43 -12.23
C GLY A 388 10.07 -4.59 -11.13
N TYR A 389 10.39 -3.53 -10.38
CA TYR A 389 11.33 -3.59 -9.24
C TYR A 389 10.83 -4.44 -8.05
N ALA A 390 11.71 -5.29 -7.50
CA ALA A 390 11.40 -6.18 -6.38
C ALA A 390 10.93 -5.47 -5.10
N ASP A 391 11.47 -4.29 -4.78
CA ASP A 391 11.08 -3.51 -3.59
C ASP A 391 9.57 -3.19 -3.56
N ASN A 392 8.94 -3.04 -4.72
CA ASN A 392 7.51 -2.80 -4.82
C ASN A 392 6.69 -3.99 -4.27
N PHE A 393 7.26 -5.19 -4.22
CA PHE A 393 6.60 -6.36 -3.65
C PHE A 393 6.21 -6.15 -2.18
N VAL A 394 6.99 -5.41 -1.41
CA VAL A 394 6.63 -5.08 -0.02
C VAL A 394 6.11 -3.65 0.06
N ASN A 395 6.87 -2.68 -0.46
CA ASN A 395 6.62 -1.27 -0.19
C ASN A 395 5.37 -0.74 -0.91
N LEU A 396 5.22 -1.06 -2.19
CA LEU A 396 4.05 -0.66 -2.97
C LEU A 396 2.81 -1.46 -2.53
N ARG A 397 2.95 -2.76 -2.26
CA ARG A 397 1.88 -3.58 -1.66
C ARG A 397 1.40 -3.00 -0.33
N ALA A 398 2.30 -2.51 0.51
CA ALA A 398 1.92 -1.93 1.79
C ALA A 398 1.01 -0.71 1.65
N VAL A 399 1.26 0.13 0.64
CA VAL A 399 0.39 1.29 0.35
C VAL A 399 -0.90 0.87 -0.36
N SER A 400 -0.82 0.01 -1.37
CA SER A 400 -2.00 -0.41 -2.15
C SER A 400 -2.97 -1.23 -1.30
N GLU A 401 -2.46 -2.14 -0.48
CA GLU A 401 -3.27 -2.89 0.47
C GLU A 401 -3.89 -1.91 1.46
N GLU A 402 -3.12 -1.02 2.11
CA GLU A 402 -3.65 -0.09 3.13
C GLU A 402 -4.71 0.88 2.59
N THR A 403 -4.58 1.31 1.33
CA THR A 403 -5.50 2.27 0.72
C THR A 403 -6.61 1.60 -0.09
N GLY A 404 -6.40 0.35 -0.52
CA GLY A 404 -7.23 -0.43 -1.43
C GLY A 404 -7.31 0.13 -2.85
N VAL A 405 -6.29 0.87 -3.29
CA VAL A 405 -6.21 1.36 -4.68
C VAL A 405 -5.75 0.25 -5.60
N SER A 406 -6.33 0.18 -6.80
CA SER A 406 -5.82 -0.67 -7.89
C SER A 406 -4.59 -0.02 -8.51
N ILE A 407 -3.64 -0.85 -8.95
CA ILE A 407 -2.38 -0.43 -9.57
C ILE A 407 -2.20 -1.20 -10.88
N GLY A 408 -1.98 -0.47 -11.98
CA GLY A 408 -1.44 -1.06 -13.22
C GLY A 408 0.06 -1.25 -13.08
N TYR A 409 0.60 -2.42 -13.43
CA TYR A 409 2.02 -2.71 -13.23
C TYR A 409 2.65 -3.31 -14.49
N PHE A 410 3.42 -2.48 -15.19
CA PHE A 410 4.12 -2.83 -16.42
C PHE A 410 5.48 -3.43 -16.07
N VAL A 411 5.83 -4.61 -16.61
CA VAL A 411 7.11 -5.28 -16.31
C VAL A 411 7.90 -5.64 -17.57
N ALA A 412 9.22 -5.55 -17.47
CA ALA A 412 10.14 -5.98 -18.53
C ALA A 412 10.47 -7.48 -18.37
N THR A 413 9.89 -8.34 -19.20
CA THR A 413 9.78 -9.79 -18.93
C THR A 413 11.12 -10.53 -18.87
N GLU A 414 12.11 -10.11 -19.67
CA GLU A 414 13.43 -10.75 -19.68
C GLU A 414 14.25 -10.41 -18.43
N HIS A 415 14.06 -9.21 -17.88
CA HIS A 415 14.64 -8.83 -16.59
C HIS A 415 14.09 -9.72 -15.47
N ILE A 416 12.77 -9.92 -15.44
CA ILE A 416 12.11 -10.84 -14.48
C ILE A 416 12.66 -12.26 -14.64
N ALA A 417 12.76 -12.76 -15.88
CA ALA A 417 13.22 -14.12 -16.15
C ALA A 417 14.67 -14.37 -15.75
N LYS A 418 15.55 -13.40 -15.98
CA LYS A 418 16.99 -13.51 -15.68
C LYS A 418 17.39 -13.01 -14.30
N GLY A 419 16.49 -12.36 -13.57
CA GLY A 419 16.82 -11.66 -12.32
C GLY A 419 17.84 -10.53 -12.54
N LYS A 420 17.86 -9.92 -13.74
CA LYS A 420 18.88 -8.95 -14.15
C LYS A 420 18.45 -7.53 -13.76
N GLU A 421 19.31 -6.80 -13.05
CA GLU A 421 19.11 -5.37 -12.77
C GLU A 421 19.06 -4.53 -14.05
N PHE A 422 18.46 -3.35 -13.97
CA PHE A 422 18.30 -2.49 -15.14
C PHE A 422 19.60 -1.75 -15.44
N ALA A 423 20.00 -1.74 -16.72
CA ALA A 423 21.25 -1.10 -17.14
C ALA A 423 21.31 0.38 -16.75
N HIS A 424 20.15 1.05 -16.70
CA HIS A 424 20.09 2.43 -16.26
C HIS A 424 20.45 2.58 -14.77
N ASP A 425 20.24 1.60 -13.89
CA ASP A 425 20.64 1.70 -12.48
C ASP A 425 22.16 1.61 -12.33
N GLU A 426 22.78 0.70 -13.08
CA GLU A 426 24.24 0.55 -13.17
C GLU A 426 24.93 1.85 -13.61
N LEU A 427 24.36 2.57 -14.60
CA LEU A 427 24.89 3.85 -15.08
C LEU A 427 24.99 4.93 -13.99
N PHE A 428 24.20 4.84 -12.93
CA PHE A 428 24.22 5.79 -11.80
C PHE A 428 24.80 5.18 -10.52
N ASN A 429 25.44 4.00 -10.60
CA ASN A 429 26.00 3.29 -9.46
C ASN A 429 24.94 3.00 -8.38
N GLU A 430 23.70 2.73 -8.81
CA GLU A 430 22.58 2.28 -7.98
C GLU A 430 22.49 0.77 -8.15
N HIS A 431 22.85 0.01 -7.11
CA HIS A 431 22.90 -1.46 -7.15
C HIS A 431 22.01 -2.08 -6.09
N GLY A 432 21.63 -3.34 -6.28
CA GLY A 432 20.82 -4.10 -5.33
C GLY A 432 19.32 -3.80 -5.47
N PHE A 433 18.87 -3.40 -6.66
CA PHE A 433 17.47 -3.19 -7.00
C PHE A 433 17.02 -4.24 -8.04
N PRO A 434 16.97 -5.53 -7.66
CA PRO A 434 16.62 -6.58 -8.59
C PRO A 434 15.17 -6.42 -9.08
N PRO A 435 14.85 -6.97 -10.26
CA PRO A 435 13.47 -7.11 -10.68
C PRO A 435 12.70 -8.08 -9.78
N ASN A 436 11.38 -8.01 -9.82
CA ASN A 436 10.51 -8.99 -9.20
C ASN A 436 10.82 -10.41 -9.71
N THR A 437 10.46 -11.42 -8.92
CA THR A 437 10.33 -12.79 -9.44
C THR A 437 8.93 -13.02 -10.01
N TRP A 438 8.78 -14.02 -10.88
CA TRP A 438 7.46 -14.44 -11.37
C TRP A 438 6.48 -14.77 -10.24
N ASN A 439 6.96 -15.42 -9.17
CA ASN A 439 6.14 -15.74 -7.99
C ASN A 439 5.65 -14.47 -7.26
N GLN A 440 6.51 -13.44 -7.15
CA GLN A 440 6.09 -12.16 -6.56
C GLN A 440 5.02 -11.48 -7.41
N LEU A 441 5.18 -11.48 -8.73
CA LEU A 441 4.20 -10.92 -9.65
C LEU A 441 2.87 -11.66 -9.56
N GLU A 442 2.88 -12.99 -9.47
CA GLU A 442 1.66 -13.78 -9.32
C GLU A 442 0.90 -13.44 -8.01
N VAL A 443 1.62 -13.28 -6.90
CA VAL A 443 1.03 -12.81 -5.64
C VAL A 443 0.44 -11.40 -5.78
N MET A 444 1.11 -10.49 -6.49
CA MET A 444 0.60 -9.15 -6.76
C MET A 444 -0.67 -9.20 -7.64
N ARG A 445 -0.70 -10.05 -8.67
CA ARG A 445 -1.87 -10.27 -9.53
C ARG A 445 -3.09 -10.72 -8.72
N HIS A 446 -2.91 -11.70 -7.84
CA HIS A 446 -3.96 -12.16 -6.92
C HIS A 446 -4.39 -11.10 -5.90
N SER A 447 -3.52 -10.14 -5.61
CA SER A 447 -3.80 -8.99 -4.74
C SER A 447 -4.47 -7.82 -5.46
N GLY A 448 -4.84 -7.99 -6.74
CA GLY A 448 -5.62 -7.04 -7.52
C GLY A 448 -4.80 -6.13 -8.43
N TYR A 449 -3.51 -6.41 -8.64
CA TYR A 449 -2.68 -5.65 -9.58
C TYR A 449 -3.01 -6.04 -11.02
N GLU A 450 -3.05 -5.05 -11.91
CA GLU A 450 -3.26 -5.23 -13.34
C GLU A 450 -1.90 -5.31 -14.04
N LEU A 451 -1.36 -6.52 -14.14
CA LEU A 451 -0.03 -6.76 -14.73
C LEU A 451 -0.04 -6.59 -16.25
N ALA A 452 1.00 -5.94 -16.78
CA ALA A 452 1.08 -5.48 -18.15
C ALA A 452 2.51 -5.52 -18.71
N SER A 453 2.64 -5.47 -20.04
CA SER A 453 3.95 -5.60 -20.70
C SER A 453 4.71 -4.29 -20.81
N HIS A 454 6.03 -4.35 -20.58
CA HIS A 454 6.98 -3.25 -20.75
C HIS A 454 8.19 -3.63 -21.61
N THR A 455 7.96 -4.36 -22.70
CA THR A 455 8.98 -5.03 -23.55
C THR A 455 9.70 -6.18 -22.84
N ARG A 456 10.64 -6.85 -23.50
CA ARG A 456 11.45 -7.91 -22.90
C ARG A 456 12.60 -7.31 -22.09
N ASN A 457 13.42 -6.50 -22.74
CA ASN A 457 14.70 -6.00 -22.20
C ASN A 457 14.67 -4.52 -21.81
N HIS A 458 13.48 -3.95 -21.57
CA HIS A 458 13.32 -2.50 -21.35
C HIS A 458 13.95 -1.70 -22.52
N ALA A 459 13.60 -2.11 -23.75
CA ALA A 459 14.23 -1.61 -24.97
C ALA A 459 13.71 -0.24 -25.42
N ASP A 460 14.61 0.59 -25.95
CA ASP A 460 14.23 1.81 -26.66
C ASP A 460 13.55 1.45 -28.00
N CYS A 461 12.24 1.68 -28.07
CA CYS A 461 11.41 1.39 -29.24
C CYS A 461 11.48 2.50 -30.31
N GLY A 462 12.44 3.42 -30.22
CA GLY A 462 12.81 4.34 -31.29
C GLY A 462 13.50 3.66 -32.49
N SER A 463 13.93 2.40 -32.34
CA SER A 463 14.51 1.58 -33.41
C SER A 463 13.58 1.45 -34.62
N THR A 464 14.18 1.30 -35.80
CA THR A 464 13.50 1.00 -37.07
C THR A 464 13.64 -0.47 -37.47
N GLU A 465 14.41 -1.27 -36.73
CA GLU A 465 14.63 -2.69 -37.02
C GLU A 465 13.42 -3.52 -36.58
N GLU A 466 12.68 -4.06 -37.54
CA GLU A 466 11.43 -4.76 -37.25
C GLU A 466 11.63 -6.04 -36.44
N ALA A 467 12.63 -6.86 -36.77
CA ALA A 467 12.88 -8.11 -36.03
C ALA A 467 13.15 -7.85 -34.54
N PHE A 468 13.88 -6.77 -34.24
CA PHE A 468 14.13 -6.31 -32.87
C PHE A 468 12.83 -5.87 -32.20
N LEU A 469 12.05 -4.99 -32.83
CA LEU A 469 10.79 -4.49 -32.28
C LEU A 469 9.76 -5.62 -32.06
N GLN A 470 9.67 -6.59 -32.97
CA GLN A 470 8.82 -7.77 -32.83
C GLN A 470 9.26 -8.62 -31.63
N SER A 471 10.56 -8.90 -31.50
CA SER A 471 11.10 -9.65 -30.37
C SER A 471 10.81 -8.97 -29.03
N GLU A 472 10.93 -7.65 -28.96
CA GLU A 472 10.71 -6.88 -27.74
C GLU A 472 9.23 -6.71 -27.39
N ILE A 473 8.39 -6.35 -28.36
CA ILE A 473 6.99 -5.97 -28.14
C ILE A 473 6.07 -7.19 -28.17
N ALA A 474 6.10 -7.97 -29.25
CA ALA A 474 5.29 -9.17 -29.36
C ALA A 474 5.85 -10.24 -28.41
N GLY A 475 7.16 -10.48 -28.43
CA GLY A 475 7.77 -11.50 -27.58
C GLY A 475 7.48 -11.35 -26.08
N SER A 476 7.39 -10.12 -25.56
CA SER A 476 6.98 -9.90 -24.16
C SER A 476 5.51 -10.30 -23.89
N LEU A 477 4.62 -10.21 -24.87
CA LEU A 477 3.25 -10.75 -24.78
C LEU A 477 3.27 -12.28 -24.69
N GLU A 478 4.14 -12.94 -25.47
CA GLU A 478 4.31 -14.39 -25.42
C GLU A 478 4.83 -14.83 -24.04
N ASP A 479 5.82 -14.14 -23.48
CA ASP A 479 6.34 -14.42 -22.13
C ASP A 479 5.23 -14.28 -21.08
N PHE A 480 4.40 -13.23 -21.19
CA PHE A 480 3.24 -13.03 -20.32
C PHE A 480 2.24 -14.17 -20.41
N LYS A 481 1.84 -14.56 -21.63
CA LYS A 481 0.90 -15.68 -21.87
C LYS A 481 1.40 -16.97 -21.22
N GLN A 482 2.71 -17.21 -21.26
CA GLN A 482 3.32 -18.40 -20.67
C GLN A 482 3.38 -18.34 -19.14
N MET A 483 3.74 -17.19 -18.56
CA MET A 483 4.09 -17.11 -17.14
C MET A 483 2.96 -16.64 -16.22
N LEU A 484 2.11 -15.69 -16.66
CA LEU A 484 1.10 -15.02 -15.83
C LEU A 484 -0.30 -15.03 -16.45
N GLY A 485 -0.41 -15.42 -17.73
CA GLY A 485 -1.63 -15.38 -18.53
C GLY A 485 -1.74 -14.14 -19.42
N PRO A 486 -2.88 -13.97 -20.11
CA PRO A 486 -3.04 -12.90 -21.10
C PRO A 486 -3.01 -11.51 -20.47
N THR A 487 -2.37 -10.56 -21.16
CA THR A 487 -2.45 -9.13 -20.83
C THR A 487 -2.94 -8.33 -22.05
N ALA A 488 -3.72 -7.28 -21.79
CA ALA A 488 -4.28 -6.39 -22.81
C ALA A 488 -3.57 -5.03 -22.86
N HIS A 489 -2.53 -4.85 -22.05
CA HIS A 489 -1.92 -3.55 -21.78
C HIS A 489 -0.41 -3.62 -22.05
N PHE A 490 0.09 -2.61 -22.76
CA PHE A 490 1.51 -2.46 -23.05
C PHE A 490 1.94 -1.00 -22.91
N SER A 491 3.09 -0.76 -22.29
CA SER A 491 3.71 0.57 -22.31
C SER A 491 5.11 0.53 -22.88
N PHE A 492 5.47 1.57 -23.64
CA PHE A 492 6.82 1.76 -24.16
C PHE A 492 7.79 2.21 -23.06
N PRO A 493 8.95 1.54 -22.88
CA PRO A 493 10.07 2.04 -22.08
C PRO A 493 10.48 3.44 -22.52
N TYR A 494 10.80 4.31 -21.56
CA TYR A 494 11.06 5.75 -21.71
C TYR A 494 9.87 6.58 -22.24
N GLY A 495 9.13 6.05 -23.22
CA GLY A 495 7.80 6.48 -23.64
C GLY A 495 7.69 7.90 -24.21
N LEU A 496 8.81 8.54 -24.55
CA LEU A 496 8.81 9.84 -25.25
C LEU A 496 8.61 9.63 -26.75
N SER A 497 8.25 10.70 -27.48
CA SER A 497 8.04 10.62 -28.93
C SER A 497 9.27 10.11 -29.70
N LYS A 498 10.48 10.38 -29.21
CA LYS A 498 11.73 9.85 -29.80
C LYS A 498 11.92 8.34 -29.59
N ASN A 499 11.27 7.77 -28.57
CA ASN A 499 11.39 6.37 -28.18
C ASN A 499 10.29 5.49 -28.76
N ILE A 500 9.44 6.04 -29.64
CA ILE A 500 8.31 5.33 -30.23
C ILE A 500 8.36 5.58 -31.73
N SER A 501 8.98 4.68 -32.49
CA SER A 501 8.95 4.74 -33.95
C SER A 501 7.53 4.46 -34.48
N PRO A 502 7.17 4.95 -35.68
CA PRO A 502 5.90 4.60 -36.31
C PRO A 502 5.69 3.08 -36.40
N ARG A 503 6.77 2.34 -36.68
CA ARG A 503 6.73 0.88 -36.78
C ARG A 503 6.48 0.23 -35.43
N ALA A 504 7.14 0.68 -34.37
CA ALA A 504 6.89 0.20 -33.02
C ALA A 504 5.44 0.45 -32.56
N ALA A 505 4.88 1.62 -32.89
CA ALA A 505 3.49 1.95 -32.62
C ALA A 505 2.50 1.00 -33.33
N GLU A 506 2.76 0.67 -34.60
CA GLU A 506 1.96 -0.29 -35.37
C GLU A 506 1.99 -1.68 -34.75
N ILE A 507 3.20 -2.20 -34.46
CA ILE A 507 3.38 -3.51 -33.84
C ILE A 507 2.64 -3.56 -32.51
N ALA A 508 2.88 -2.60 -31.61
CA ALA A 508 2.21 -2.57 -30.31
C ALA A 508 0.68 -2.52 -30.42
N CYS A 509 0.13 -1.69 -31.31
CA CYS A 509 -1.31 -1.59 -31.50
C CYS A 509 -1.93 -2.82 -32.20
N SER A 510 -1.13 -3.65 -32.87
CA SER A 510 -1.60 -4.90 -33.48
C SER A 510 -1.64 -6.08 -32.50
N HIS A 511 -0.77 -6.06 -31.47
CA HIS A 511 -0.66 -7.12 -30.47
C HIS A 511 -1.42 -6.82 -29.17
N TYR A 512 -1.51 -5.54 -28.80
CA TYR A 512 -2.14 -5.12 -27.54
C TYR A 512 -3.35 -4.23 -27.80
N GLU A 513 -4.40 -4.46 -27.01
CA GLU A 513 -5.62 -3.67 -27.08
C GLU A 513 -5.41 -2.22 -26.60
N ASN A 514 -4.50 -2.01 -25.64
CA ASN A 514 -4.26 -0.72 -25.01
C ASN A 514 -2.75 -0.45 -24.91
N VAL A 515 -2.34 0.67 -25.52
CA VAL A 515 -0.93 1.06 -25.63
C VAL A 515 -0.70 2.40 -24.95
N PHE A 516 0.36 2.51 -24.17
CA PHE A 516 0.63 3.68 -23.32
C PHE A 516 2.02 4.28 -23.55
N SER A 517 2.10 5.62 -23.56
CA SER A 517 3.34 6.40 -23.61
C SER A 517 3.72 6.99 -22.25
N ALA A 518 4.75 7.84 -22.22
CA ALA A 518 5.20 8.60 -21.05
C ALA A 518 5.40 10.12 -21.32
N TYR A 519 5.03 10.62 -22.51
CA TYR A 519 5.17 12.04 -22.88
C TYR A 519 4.08 12.96 -22.32
N GLY A 520 3.17 12.44 -21.49
CA GLY A 520 2.31 13.26 -20.65
C GLY A 520 1.04 13.84 -21.25
N GLY A 521 0.27 14.49 -20.37
CA GLY A 521 -1.03 15.07 -20.66
C GLY A 521 -2.20 14.27 -20.10
N GLY A 522 -3.39 14.86 -20.19
CA GLY A 522 -4.65 14.18 -19.88
C GLY A 522 -5.21 13.48 -21.11
N ASN A 523 -5.97 12.41 -20.89
CA ASN A 523 -6.68 11.69 -21.94
C ASN A 523 -8.13 12.15 -21.96
N LEU A 524 -8.52 12.87 -23.01
CA LEU A 524 -9.90 13.35 -23.21
C LEU A 524 -10.64 12.38 -24.12
N ARG A 525 -11.91 12.14 -23.82
CA ARG A 525 -12.78 11.34 -24.68
C ARG A 525 -13.01 12.02 -26.03
N SER A 526 -13.07 13.35 -26.03
CA SER A 526 -13.20 14.18 -27.21
C SER A 526 -11.96 14.16 -28.13
N GLU A 527 -10.82 13.65 -27.65
CA GLU A 527 -9.55 13.57 -28.40
C GLU A 527 -8.99 12.14 -28.34
N PRO A 528 -9.66 11.15 -28.98
CA PRO A 528 -9.24 9.76 -28.88
C PRO A 528 -7.84 9.56 -29.46
N GLN A 529 -7.00 8.80 -28.74
CA GLN A 529 -5.63 8.50 -29.14
C GLN A 529 -5.42 7.00 -29.22
N ARG A 530 -4.70 6.54 -30.24
CA ARG A 530 -4.28 5.13 -30.34
C ARG A 530 -3.30 4.77 -29.22
N ILE A 531 -2.45 5.73 -28.82
CA ILE A 531 -1.52 5.60 -27.71
C ILE A 531 -1.93 6.58 -26.61
N MET A 532 -2.30 6.04 -25.46
CA MET A 532 -2.74 6.82 -24.31
C MET A 532 -1.56 7.48 -23.61
N LYS A 533 -1.76 8.72 -23.17
CA LYS A 533 -0.76 9.53 -22.47
C LYS A 533 -0.67 9.12 -21.01
N ARG A 534 0.56 8.94 -20.51
CA ARG A 534 0.84 8.86 -19.06
C ARG A 534 1.79 9.95 -18.63
N GLY A 535 1.61 10.45 -17.41
CA GLY A 535 2.45 11.45 -16.80
C GLY A 535 3.26 10.93 -15.63
N ASN A 536 4.48 11.43 -15.47
CA ASN A 536 5.31 11.03 -14.34
C ASN A 536 4.69 11.45 -13.01
N PHE A 537 5.06 10.78 -11.93
CA PHE A 537 4.67 11.20 -10.61
C PHE A 537 5.75 12.08 -9.96
N PRO A 538 5.44 13.33 -9.59
CA PRO A 538 6.44 14.20 -8.98
C PRO A 538 6.69 13.86 -7.50
N PHE A 539 7.88 14.20 -7.03
CA PHE A 539 8.37 13.86 -5.68
C PHE A 539 7.67 14.58 -4.53
N THR A 540 6.80 15.57 -4.82
CA THR A 540 6.03 16.25 -3.78
C THR A 540 4.54 16.31 -4.06
N VAL A 541 3.72 16.27 -3.01
CA VAL A 541 2.25 16.42 -3.13
C VAL A 541 1.86 17.76 -3.78
N TRP A 542 2.61 18.83 -3.54
CA TRP A 542 2.33 20.14 -4.15
C TRP A 542 2.65 20.14 -5.65
N GLU A 543 3.77 19.55 -6.06
CA GLU A 543 4.07 19.38 -7.48
C GLU A 543 3.07 18.44 -8.16
N LEU A 544 2.65 17.36 -7.48
CA LEU A 544 1.63 16.42 -7.96
C LEU A 544 0.34 17.16 -8.28
N GLU A 545 -0.13 17.98 -7.35
CA GLU A 545 -1.34 18.76 -7.52
C GLU A 545 -1.24 19.70 -8.73
N LEU A 546 -0.17 20.49 -8.82
CA LEU A 546 -0.02 21.42 -9.95
C LEU A 546 0.18 20.68 -11.28
N GLN A 547 0.75 19.49 -11.28
CA GLN A 547 0.90 18.67 -12.49
C GLN A 547 -0.43 18.05 -12.93
N LEU A 548 -1.23 17.52 -12.01
CA LEU A 548 -2.57 17.00 -12.29
C LEU A 548 -3.48 18.09 -12.86
N GLN A 549 -3.27 19.34 -12.44
CA GLN A 549 -3.96 20.50 -13.00
C GLN A 549 -3.31 21.06 -14.28
N SER A 550 -2.29 20.40 -14.83
CA SER A 550 -1.53 20.83 -16.02
C SER A 550 -0.90 22.23 -15.90
N VAL A 551 -0.65 22.70 -14.67
CA VAL A 551 0.04 23.98 -14.37
C VAL A 551 1.56 23.81 -14.43
N LEU A 552 2.05 22.63 -14.06
CA LEU A 552 3.44 22.23 -14.29
C LEU A 552 3.51 21.40 -15.56
N ARG A 553 4.44 21.78 -16.45
CA ARG A 553 4.95 20.85 -17.45
C ARG A 553 5.63 19.70 -16.71
N GLN A 554 5.45 18.48 -17.23
CA GLN A 554 6.10 17.30 -16.69
C GLN A 554 7.61 17.51 -16.71
N ALA A 555 8.27 17.20 -15.60
CA ALA A 555 9.72 17.13 -15.59
C ALA A 555 10.11 16.00 -16.55
N ARG A 556 10.92 16.29 -17.59
CA ARG A 556 11.43 15.23 -18.45
C ARG A 556 12.33 14.34 -17.59
N PRO A 557 12.22 13.00 -17.65
CA PRO A 557 13.08 12.09 -16.90
C PRO A 557 14.58 12.40 -17.08
N GLU A 558 14.95 12.98 -18.23
CA GLU A 558 16.32 13.28 -18.62
C GLU A 558 16.84 14.66 -18.14
N GLU A 559 15.96 15.61 -17.79
CA GLU A 559 16.37 17.00 -17.50
C GLU A 559 17.20 17.19 -16.21
N PRO A 560 17.01 16.42 -15.13
CA PRO A 560 17.84 16.57 -13.92
C PRO A 560 19.18 15.83 -13.97
N TYR A 561 19.31 14.82 -14.84
CA TYR A 561 20.40 13.84 -14.76
C TYR A 561 21.40 13.93 -15.93
N LEU A 562 21.04 14.59 -17.04
CA LEU A 562 21.96 14.94 -18.13
C LEU A 562 22.80 16.20 -17.85
N LYS A 563 22.63 16.85 -16.70
CA LYS A 563 23.49 17.95 -16.24
C LYS A 563 24.48 17.45 -15.18
N LYS A 564 25.41 16.61 -15.60
CA LYS A 564 26.73 16.48 -14.98
C LYS A 564 27.78 16.44 -16.06
#